data_AF-Q8YEK0-F1
#
_entry.id   AF-Q8YEK0-F1
#
_cell.length_a   1.000
_cell.length_b   1.000
_cell.length_c   1.000
_cell.angle_alpha   90.00
_cell.angle_beta   90.00
_cell.angle_gamma   90.00
#
_symmetry.space_group_name_H-M   'P 1'
#
loop_
_entity.id
_entity.type
_entity.pdbx_description
1 polymer ?
#
loop_
_entity_poly.entity_id
_entity_poly.type
_entity_poly.pdbx_seq_one_letter_code
_entity_poly.pdbx_strand_id
1 'polypeptide(L)'
;MPPIWPLKHPKAHRRDLDALITKYSVAYDVPERLVRRVVHRESRFNPGARNGPYWGLMQISHPTARGMGYTGSAKGLLDAETNLKYAVRYLSGAYKVAGGDESQAVRYYARGYYYDAKRKGLLQETGLDGSWKRNGPTREAAASIQPASLPEGAAIPIPGVAPIQASYAAAGQ
;
A
#
# COMPACT_ATOMS: atom_id res chain seq x y z
N MET A 1 -13.36 7.02 -37.38
CA MET A 1 -13.95 7.22 -36.04
C MET A 1 -12.91 6.79 -35.01
N PRO A 2 -12.48 7.65 -34.06
CA PRO A 2 -11.58 7.21 -32.99
C PRO A 2 -12.35 6.42 -31.92
N PRO A 3 -11.73 5.47 -31.22
CA PRO A 3 -12.40 4.71 -30.15
C PRO A 3 -12.60 5.59 -28.90
N ILE A 4 -13.80 5.50 -28.35
CA ILE A 4 -14.23 6.13 -27.09
C ILE A 4 -13.69 5.26 -25.95
N TRP A 5 -12.75 5.77 -25.16
CA TRP A 5 -12.39 5.13 -23.90
C TRP A 5 -13.01 5.90 -22.74
N PRO A 6 -13.93 5.32 -21.94
CA PRO A 6 -14.35 5.94 -20.70
C PRO A 6 -13.33 5.54 -19.61
N LEU A 7 -12.26 6.31 -19.41
CA LEU A 7 -11.52 6.25 -18.14
C LEU A 7 -12.34 6.98 -17.08
N LYS A 8 -13.41 6.34 -16.62
CA LYS A 8 -13.98 6.67 -15.32
C LYS A 8 -12.94 6.15 -14.32
N HIS A 9 -12.01 6.99 -13.89
CA HIS A 9 -11.22 6.70 -12.70
C HIS A 9 -12.19 6.81 -11.52
N PRO A 10 -12.71 5.72 -10.94
CA PRO A 10 -13.47 5.87 -9.72
C PRO A 10 -12.53 6.54 -8.72
N LYS A 11 -13.00 7.61 -8.06
CA LYS A 11 -12.39 7.99 -6.79
C LYS A 11 -12.41 6.72 -5.94
N ALA A 12 -11.26 6.16 -5.63
CA ALA A 12 -11.19 4.97 -4.81
C ALA A 12 -11.95 5.25 -3.51
N HIS A 13 -12.92 4.40 -3.16
CA HIS A 13 -13.60 4.56 -1.89
C HIS A 13 -12.59 4.27 -0.78
N ARG A 14 -12.76 4.86 0.41
CA ARG A 14 -11.80 4.69 1.50
C ARG A 14 -11.46 3.23 1.81
N ARG A 15 -12.46 2.32 1.72
CA ARG A 15 -12.25 0.87 1.89
C ARG A 15 -11.34 0.27 0.82
N ASP A 16 -11.47 0.71 -0.43
CA ASP A 16 -10.59 0.29 -1.53
C ASP A 16 -9.16 0.77 -1.30
N LEU A 17 -9.01 2.00 -0.78
CA LEU A 17 -7.70 2.55 -0.41
C LEU A 17 -7.04 1.76 0.72
N ASP A 18 -7.79 1.38 1.75
CA ASP A 18 -7.28 0.60 2.87
C ASP A 18 -6.75 -0.76 2.39
N ALA A 19 -7.49 -1.45 1.52
CA ALA A 19 -7.06 -2.72 0.93
C ALA A 19 -5.78 -2.55 0.07
N LEU A 20 -5.70 -1.48 -0.72
CA LEU A 20 -4.50 -1.19 -1.51
C LEU A 20 -3.29 -0.86 -0.63
N ILE A 21 -3.49 -0.12 0.46
CA ILE A 21 -2.43 0.18 1.43
C ILE A 21 -1.90 -1.12 2.05
N THR A 22 -2.76 -2.00 2.53
CA THR A 22 -2.36 -3.30 3.09
C THR A 22 -1.62 -4.13 2.04
N LYS A 23 -2.16 -4.25 0.82
CA LYS A 23 -1.55 -5.00 -0.30
C LYS A 23 -0.10 -4.57 -0.56
N TYR A 24 0.15 -3.27 -0.68
CA TYR A 24 1.49 -2.76 -0.99
C TYR A 24 2.41 -2.68 0.22
N SER A 25 1.88 -2.53 1.42
CA SER A 25 2.65 -2.62 2.67
C SER A 25 3.28 -4.00 2.80
N VAL A 26 2.47 -5.05 2.59
CA VAL A 26 2.95 -6.44 2.56
C VAL A 26 3.93 -6.62 1.42
N ALA A 27 3.56 -6.27 0.17
CA ALA A 27 4.38 -6.53 -1.01
C ALA A 27 5.79 -5.91 -0.99
N TYR A 28 5.99 -4.83 -0.23
CA TYR A 28 7.28 -4.13 -0.13
C TYR A 28 7.91 -4.17 1.26
N ASP A 29 7.36 -4.98 2.16
CA ASP A 29 7.84 -5.17 3.53
C ASP A 29 7.99 -3.83 4.29
N VAL A 30 6.91 -3.06 4.32
CA VAL A 30 6.82 -1.78 5.03
C VAL A 30 5.68 -1.85 6.02
N PRO A 31 5.85 -1.38 7.26
CA PRO A 31 4.75 -1.34 8.23
C PRO A 31 3.55 -0.56 7.68
N GLU A 32 2.35 -1.15 7.76
CA GLU A 32 1.13 -0.51 7.25
C GLU A 32 0.86 0.84 7.91
N ARG A 33 1.17 0.95 9.21
CA ARG A 33 1.09 2.21 9.97
C ARG A 33 1.95 3.32 9.37
N LEU A 34 3.13 2.98 8.85
CA LEU A 34 4.03 3.93 8.21
C LEU A 34 3.44 4.40 6.87
N VAL A 35 2.93 3.47 6.05
CA VAL A 35 2.28 3.82 4.78
C VAL A 35 1.07 4.74 5.02
N ARG A 36 0.18 4.38 5.94
CA ARG A 36 -0.98 5.22 6.31
C ARG A 36 -0.57 6.61 6.79
N ARG A 37 0.49 6.70 7.61
CA ARG A 37 1.02 7.98 8.10
C ARG A 37 1.50 8.87 6.95
N VAL A 38 2.23 8.31 5.99
CA VAL A 38 2.69 9.05 4.81
C VAL A 38 1.51 9.47 3.95
N VAL A 39 0.58 8.57 3.60
CA VAL A 39 -0.62 8.91 2.81
C VAL A 39 -1.43 10.05 3.46
N HIS A 40 -1.62 10.00 4.78
CA HIS A 40 -2.33 11.05 5.49
C HIS A 40 -1.60 12.39 5.44
N ARG A 41 -0.28 12.39 5.69
CA ARG A 41 0.57 13.59 5.66
C ARG A 41 0.60 14.26 4.29
N GLU A 42 0.70 13.45 3.23
CA GLU A 42 0.92 13.95 1.87
C GLU A 42 -0.37 14.40 1.16
N SER A 43 -1.50 13.70 1.38
CA SER A 43 -2.73 13.96 0.61
C SER A 43 -4.02 13.93 1.42
N ARG A 44 -3.97 13.58 2.72
CA ARG A 44 -5.17 13.30 3.52
C ARG A 44 -6.09 12.27 2.84
N PHE A 45 -5.51 11.24 2.22
CA PHE A 45 -6.20 10.19 1.45
C PHE A 45 -6.89 10.67 0.16
N ASN A 46 -6.41 11.76 -0.44
CA ASN A 46 -6.94 12.24 -1.71
C ASN A 46 -6.10 11.74 -2.90
N PRO A 47 -6.58 10.79 -3.72
CA PRO A 47 -5.83 10.31 -4.89
C PRO A 47 -5.68 11.36 -5.99
N GLY A 48 -6.55 12.37 -6.01
CA GLY A 48 -6.46 13.51 -6.92
C GLY A 48 -5.52 14.63 -6.48
N ALA A 49 -4.80 14.46 -5.36
CA ALA A 49 -3.92 15.51 -4.83
C ALA A 49 -2.76 15.82 -5.79
N ARG A 50 -2.44 17.10 -5.94
CA ARG A 50 -1.32 17.57 -6.77
C ARG A 50 -0.67 18.78 -6.13
N ASN A 51 0.66 18.75 -6.01
CA ASN A 51 1.46 19.87 -5.57
C ASN A 51 2.68 20.02 -6.49
N GLY A 52 2.63 20.99 -7.42
CA GLY A 52 3.70 21.20 -8.40
C GLY A 52 4.05 19.91 -9.18
N PRO A 53 5.30 19.38 -9.04
CA PRO A 53 5.74 18.16 -9.73
C PRO A 53 5.28 16.84 -9.08
N TYR A 54 4.59 16.90 -7.93
CA TYR A 54 4.19 15.75 -7.12
C TYR A 54 2.73 15.37 -7.34
N TRP A 55 2.46 14.06 -7.38
CA TRP A 55 1.17 13.50 -7.80
C TRP A 55 0.63 12.48 -6.80
N GLY A 56 -0.69 12.52 -6.58
CA GLY A 56 -1.51 11.51 -5.94
C GLY A 56 -1.31 11.34 -4.43
N LEU A 57 -1.67 10.14 -3.94
CA LEU A 57 -1.82 9.83 -2.51
C LEU A 57 -0.56 10.09 -1.66
N MET A 58 0.60 9.73 -2.19
CA MET A 58 1.89 9.86 -1.48
C MET A 58 2.81 10.91 -2.11
N GLN A 59 2.26 11.79 -2.95
CA GLN A 59 2.99 12.92 -3.56
C GLN A 59 4.32 12.48 -4.22
N ILE A 60 4.29 11.38 -4.98
CA ILE A 60 5.46 10.90 -5.72
C ILE A 60 5.71 11.76 -6.97
N SER A 61 6.98 11.98 -7.32
CA SER A 61 7.36 12.67 -8.56
C SER A 61 7.32 11.71 -9.77
N HIS A 62 6.95 12.23 -10.94
CA HIS A 62 6.99 11.44 -12.18
C HIS A 62 8.39 10.91 -12.52
N PRO A 63 9.48 11.68 -12.40
CA PRO A 63 10.84 11.17 -12.58
C PRO A 63 11.18 9.99 -11.66
N THR A 64 10.82 10.06 -10.38
CA THR A 64 11.06 8.96 -9.42
C THR A 64 10.32 7.70 -9.84
N ALA A 65 9.03 7.82 -10.20
CA ALA A 65 8.24 6.69 -10.68
C ALA A 65 8.85 6.07 -11.96
N ARG A 66 9.31 6.90 -12.91
CA ARG A 66 9.98 6.44 -14.13
C ARG A 66 11.30 5.71 -13.85
N GLY A 67 12.08 6.19 -12.89
CA GLY A 67 13.29 5.51 -12.42
C GLY A 67 12.99 4.09 -11.91
N MET A 68 11.79 3.90 -11.35
CA MET A 68 11.30 2.60 -10.88
C MET A 68 10.58 1.77 -11.95
N GLY A 69 10.59 2.19 -13.22
CA GLY A 69 9.99 1.44 -14.33
C GLY A 69 8.55 1.84 -14.66
N TYR A 70 8.05 2.97 -14.15
CA TYR A 70 6.78 3.52 -14.64
C TYR A 70 6.94 4.06 -16.07
N THR A 71 6.04 3.65 -16.96
CA THR A 71 6.04 4.06 -18.37
C THR A 71 4.86 4.97 -18.74
N GLY A 72 3.92 5.17 -17.82
CA GLY A 72 2.74 6.01 -18.05
C GLY A 72 3.01 7.52 -17.96
N SER A 73 1.96 8.29 -18.25
CA SER A 73 1.97 9.75 -18.11
C SER A 73 1.92 10.18 -16.64
N ALA A 74 2.36 11.40 -16.33
CA ALA A 74 2.30 11.92 -14.96
C ALA A 74 0.88 11.88 -14.36
N LYS A 75 -0.16 12.09 -15.18
CA LYS A 75 -1.56 12.01 -14.74
C LYS A 75 -1.97 10.62 -14.26
N GLY A 76 -1.35 9.56 -14.78
CA GLY A 76 -1.63 8.20 -14.32
C GLY A 76 -1.16 7.94 -12.87
N LEU A 77 -0.35 8.84 -12.28
CA LEU A 77 -0.03 8.78 -10.85
C LEU A 77 -1.17 9.32 -9.96
N LEU A 78 -2.26 9.86 -10.53
CA LEU A 78 -3.49 10.17 -9.80
C LEU A 78 -4.37 8.93 -9.59
N ASP A 79 -4.07 7.83 -10.28
CA ASP A 79 -4.65 6.53 -9.97
C ASP A 79 -4.07 6.00 -8.65
N ALA A 80 -4.95 5.62 -7.73
CA ALA A 80 -4.58 5.25 -6.36
C ALA A 80 -3.66 4.02 -6.31
N GLU A 81 -4.01 2.98 -7.06
CA GLU A 81 -3.24 1.73 -7.09
C GLU A 81 -1.86 1.96 -7.70
N THR A 82 -1.80 2.65 -8.83
CA THR A 82 -0.55 3.04 -9.49
C THR A 82 0.32 3.88 -8.55
N ASN A 83 -0.27 4.87 -7.87
CA ASN A 83 0.47 5.72 -6.94
C ASN A 83 1.09 4.91 -5.80
N LEU A 84 0.28 4.10 -5.11
CA LEU A 84 0.74 3.28 -3.97
C LEU A 84 1.79 2.26 -4.40
N LYS A 85 1.64 1.63 -5.56
CA LYS A 85 2.64 0.68 -6.11
C LYS A 85 4.03 1.29 -6.17
N TYR A 86 4.16 2.48 -6.74
CA TYR A 86 5.47 3.12 -6.91
C TYR A 86 5.94 3.86 -5.66
N ALA A 87 5.02 4.53 -4.95
CA ALA A 87 5.37 5.32 -3.76
C ALA A 87 5.73 4.44 -2.55
N VAL A 88 5.00 3.35 -2.30
CA VAL A 88 5.33 2.42 -1.21
C VAL A 88 6.65 1.70 -1.50
N ARG A 89 6.93 1.38 -2.77
CA ARG A 89 8.23 0.85 -3.17
C ARG A 89 9.38 1.81 -2.87
N TYR A 90 9.20 3.10 -3.17
CA TYR A 90 10.20 4.12 -2.85
C TYR A 90 10.35 4.31 -1.33
N LEU A 91 9.24 4.23 -0.58
CA LEU A 91 9.22 4.26 0.88
C LEU A 91 9.94 3.05 1.50
N SER A 92 9.83 1.86 0.92
CA SER A 92 10.57 0.67 1.35
C SER A 92 12.08 0.90 1.32
N GLY A 93 12.60 1.50 0.25
CA GLY A 93 14.01 1.87 0.20
C GLY A 93 14.41 2.88 1.28
N ALA A 94 13.56 3.88 1.55
CA ALA A 94 13.78 4.84 2.64
C ALA A 94 13.78 4.16 4.02
N TYR A 95 12.89 3.19 4.22
CA TYR A 95 12.75 2.41 5.45
C TYR A 95 13.98 1.52 5.70
N LYS A 96 14.49 0.86 4.66
CA LYS A 96 15.75 0.11 4.72
C LYS A 96 16.94 0.99 5.07
N VAL A 97 17.06 2.16 4.44
CA VAL A 97 18.14 3.12 4.72
C VAL A 97 18.02 3.69 6.14
N ALA A 98 16.80 3.80 6.66
CA ALA A 98 16.54 4.15 8.05
C ALA A 98 16.84 3.04 9.06
N GLY A 99 17.15 1.81 8.63
CA GLY A 99 17.35 0.68 9.53
C GLY A 99 16.09 0.35 10.34
N GLY A 100 14.91 0.55 9.74
CA GLY A 100 13.63 0.30 10.40
C GLY A 100 13.05 1.46 11.22
N ASP A 101 13.75 2.60 11.31
CA ASP A 101 13.22 3.81 11.98
C ASP A 101 12.19 4.52 11.09
N GLU A 102 10.93 4.51 11.53
CA GLU A 102 9.83 5.14 10.79
C GLU A 102 9.95 6.66 10.64
N SER A 103 10.44 7.34 11.67
CA SER A 103 10.58 8.80 11.66
C SER A 103 11.67 9.22 10.68
N GLN A 104 12.80 8.50 10.66
CA GLN A 104 13.86 8.70 9.68
C GLN A 104 13.40 8.30 8.27
N ALA A 105 12.64 7.21 8.12
CA ALA A 105 12.10 6.80 6.83
C ALA A 105 11.22 7.89 6.20
N VAL A 106 10.34 8.55 6.98
CA VAL A 106 9.55 9.69 6.50
C VAL A 106 10.45 10.85 6.06
N ARG A 107 11.51 11.16 6.81
CA ARG A 107 12.47 12.23 6.44
C ARG A 107 13.21 11.89 5.14
N TYR A 108 13.68 10.66 5.00
CA TYR A 108 14.35 10.15 3.80
C TYR A 108 13.43 10.16 2.58
N TYR A 109 12.17 9.74 2.75
CA TYR A 109 11.16 9.79 1.70
C TYR A 109 10.96 11.21 1.19
N ALA A 110 10.82 12.19 2.10
CA ALA A 110 10.55 13.58 1.74
C ALA A 110 11.74 14.29 1.07
N ARG A 111 12.97 14.12 1.58
CA ARG A 111 14.15 14.85 1.07
C ARG A 111 14.93 14.11 -0.01
N GLY A 112 14.64 12.83 -0.22
CA GLY A 112 15.45 11.92 -1.01
C GLY A 112 16.61 11.33 -0.20
N TYR A 113 16.97 10.08 -0.50
CA TYR A 113 17.92 9.29 0.31
C TYR A 113 19.04 8.66 -0.52
N TYR A 114 19.28 9.13 -1.75
CA TYR A 114 20.32 8.59 -2.62
C TYR A 114 21.71 8.60 -1.96
N TYR A 115 22.13 9.76 -1.43
CA TYR A 115 23.44 9.89 -0.79
C TYR A 115 23.51 9.10 0.52
N ASP A 116 22.41 8.99 1.25
CA ASP A 116 22.33 8.20 2.47
C ASP A 116 22.46 6.70 2.17
N ALA A 117 21.76 6.20 1.15
CA ALA A 117 21.91 4.83 0.64
C ALA A 117 23.34 4.58 0.13
N LYS A 118 23.91 5.51 -0.63
CA LYS A 118 25.30 5.42 -1.14
C LYS A 118 26.31 5.28 0.00
N ARG A 119 26.22 6.11 1.04
CA ARG A 119 27.13 6.05 2.19
C ARG A 119 27.02 4.73 2.97
N LYS A 120 25.83 4.12 2.98
CA LYS A 120 25.57 2.83 3.65
C LYS A 120 25.80 1.60 2.75
N GLY A 121 26.18 1.78 1.47
CA GLY A 121 26.31 0.67 0.53
C GLY A 121 24.98 0.06 0.06
N LEU A 122 23.85 0.71 0.31
CA LEU A 122 22.49 0.16 0.09
C LEU A 122 21.89 0.53 -1.28
N LEU A 123 22.68 1.01 -2.25
CA LEU A 123 22.13 1.44 -3.55
C LEU A 123 21.45 0.30 -4.31
N GLN A 124 22.01 -0.90 -4.26
CA GLN A 124 21.44 -2.07 -4.93
C GLN A 124 20.16 -2.56 -4.23
N GLU A 125 20.18 -2.66 -2.90
CA GLU A 125 19.04 -3.13 -2.11
C GLU A 125 17.82 -2.21 -2.18
N THR A 126 18.08 -0.91 -2.30
CA THR A 126 17.03 0.10 -2.48
C THR A 126 16.59 0.20 -3.93
N GLY A 127 17.39 -0.24 -4.91
CA GLY A 127 17.15 -0.12 -6.34
C GLY A 127 17.71 1.16 -6.98
N LEU A 128 18.26 2.07 -6.17
CA LEU A 128 18.83 3.37 -6.55
C LEU A 128 20.05 3.28 -7.49
N ASP A 129 20.67 2.11 -7.61
CA ASP A 129 21.70 1.78 -8.60
C ASP A 129 21.14 1.60 -10.04
N GLY A 130 19.82 1.68 -10.21
CA GLY A 130 19.12 1.40 -11.46
C GLY A 130 18.61 -0.04 -11.57
N SER A 131 18.84 -0.89 -10.56
CA SER A 131 18.32 -2.26 -10.52
C SER A 131 16.80 -2.32 -10.31
N TRP A 132 16.12 -1.20 -10.05
CA TRP A 132 14.66 -1.16 -9.99
C TRP A 132 13.95 -1.70 -11.25
N LYS A 133 14.59 -1.70 -12.42
CA LYS A 133 13.97 -2.34 -13.60
C LYS A 133 13.98 -3.87 -13.54
N ARG A 134 14.87 -4.44 -12.72
CA ARG A 134 15.08 -5.90 -12.57
C ARG A 134 14.35 -6.47 -11.35
N ASN A 135 14.33 -5.72 -10.25
CA ASN A 135 13.83 -6.21 -8.96
C ASN A 135 12.40 -5.72 -8.70
N GLY A 136 11.37 -6.51 -9.06
CA GLY A 136 9.97 -6.26 -8.70
C GLY A 136 9.71 -6.27 -7.18
N PRO A 137 8.45 -6.14 -6.70
CA PRO A 137 8.11 -6.32 -5.28
C PRO A 137 8.78 -7.57 -4.72
N THR A 138 9.38 -7.45 -3.54
CA THR A 138 10.29 -8.44 -2.96
C THR A 138 9.62 -9.82 -3.00
N ARG A 139 10.30 -10.80 -3.63
CA ARG A 139 9.75 -12.14 -3.91
C ARG A 139 9.25 -12.86 -2.66
N GLU A 140 9.84 -12.56 -1.51
CA GLU A 140 9.53 -13.14 -0.19
C GLU A 140 8.23 -12.59 0.40
N ALA A 141 7.97 -11.30 0.19
CA ALA A 141 6.70 -10.65 0.56
C ALA A 141 5.54 -11.15 -0.31
N ALA A 142 5.77 -11.41 -1.60
CA ALA A 142 4.77 -12.00 -2.48
C ALA A 142 4.49 -13.48 -2.16
N ALA A 143 5.49 -14.22 -1.68
CA ALA A 143 5.36 -15.64 -1.32
C ALA A 143 4.61 -15.90 0.00
N SER A 144 4.54 -14.91 0.90
CA SER A 144 3.71 -14.98 2.13
C SER A 144 2.25 -14.57 1.90
N ILE A 145 1.86 -14.21 0.68
CA ILE A 145 0.46 -13.99 0.32
C ILE A 145 -0.17 -15.36 0.02
N GLN A 146 -0.41 -16.14 1.08
CA GLN A 146 -1.56 -17.04 1.02
C GLN A 146 -2.79 -16.14 1.05
N PRO A 147 -3.77 -16.27 0.13
CA PRO A 147 -5.09 -15.78 0.45
C PRO A 147 -5.47 -16.50 1.74
N ALA A 148 -5.77 -15.75 2.80
CA ALA A 148 -6.39 -16.36 3.96
C ALA A 148 -7.70 -16.97 3.46
N SER A 149 -7.66 -18.27 3.17
CA SER A 149 -8.84 -19.10 3.05
C SER A 149 -9.60 -18.86 4.34
N LEU A 150 -10.73 -18.16 4.27
CA LEU A 150 -11.62 -18.05 5.41
C LEU A 150 -11.89 -19.49 5.89
N PRO A 151 -11.71 -19.82 7.18
CA PRO A 151 -12.26 -21.04 7.71
C PRO A 151 -13.78 -20.90 7.65
N GLU A 152 -14.39 -21.56 6.67
CA GLU A 152 -15.80 -21.89 6.68
C GLU A 152 -16.05 -22.74 7.95
N GLY A 153 -16.82 -22.22 8.90
CA GLY A 153 -17.40 -23.04 9.98
C GLY A 153 -16.90 -22.86 11.41
N ALA A 154 -16.37 -21.71 11.83
CA ALA A 154 -16.13 -21.44 13.25
C ALA A 154 -17.19 -20.49 13.84
N ALA A 155 -18.29 -21.07 14.31
CA ALA A 155 -19.22 -20.42 15.22
C ALA A 155 -18.47 -20.04 16.51
N ILE A 156 -18.35 -18.73 16.79
CA ILE A 156 -17.86 -18.25 18.08
C ILE A 156 -19.01 -18.39 19.09
N PRO A 157 -18.89 -19.18 20.16
CA PRO A 157 -19.88 -19.15 21.23
C PRO A 157 -19.78 -17.80 21.95
N ILE A 158 -20.89 -17.07 21.99
CA ILE A 158 -21.02 -15.83 22.76
C ILE A 158 -21.05 -16.21 24.25
N PRO A 159 -20.08 -15.81 25.09
CA PRO A 159 -20.18 -16.03 26.52
C PRO A 159 -21.23 -15.07 27.11
N GLY A 160 -22.30 -15.60 27.72
CA GLY A 160 -23.16 -14.82 28.62
C GLY A 160 -24.67 -14.86 28.40
N VAL A 161 -25.21 -15.70 27.50
CA VAL A 161 -26.67 -15.88 27.39
C VAL A 161 -27.01 -17.32 27.74
N ALA A 162 -27.55 -17.53 28.94
CA ALA A 162 -28.13 -18.81 29.31
C ALA A 162 -29.36 -19.08 28.41
N PRO A 163 -29.48 -20.27 27.78
CA PRO A 163 -30.66 -20.62 27.04
C PRO A 163 -31.84 -20.83 28.00
N ILE A 164 -32.90 -20.06 27.79
CA ILE A 164 -34.20 -20.24 28.44
C ILE A 164 -34.74 -21.60 27.94
N GLN A 165 -34.83 -22.59 28.82
CA GLN A 165 -35.51 -23.85 28.52
C GLN A 165 -37.01 -23.56 28.35
N ALA A 166 -37.49 -23.58 27.11
CA ALA A 166 -38.91 -23.66 26.82
C ALA A 166 -39.34 -25.13 26.92
N SER A 167 -39.76 -25.55 28.11
CA SER A 167 -40.55 -26.75 28.32
C SER A 167 -41.95 -26.53 27.76
N TYR A 168 -42.28 -27.22 26.67
CA TYR A 168 -43.68 -27.47 26.31
C TYR A 168 -43.99 -28.94 26.55
N ALA A 169 -44.79 -29.16 27.60
CA ALA A 169 -45.62 -30.35 27.76
C ALA A 169 -47.05 -29.98 27.36
N ALA A 170 -47.67 -30.75 26.47
CA ALA A 170 -49.11 -30.99 26.32
C ALA A 170 -49.27 -31.96 25.12
N ALA A 171 -49.63 -33.24 25.31
CA ALA A 171 -50.95 -33.80 25.65
C ALA A 171 -51.89 -33.92 24.44
N GLY A 172 -52.13 -35.18 24.02
CA GLY A 172 -53.40 -35.75 23.51
C GLY A 172 -54.05 -35.15 22.26
N GLN A 173 -54.27 -35.96 21.22
CA GLN A 173 -55.37 -36.93 21.10
C GLN A 173 -55.05 -37.97 20.03
#